data_AF-A0AAV8XEV9-F1
#
_entry.id   AF-A0AAV8XEV9-F1
#
_cell.length_a   1.000
_cell.length_b   1.000
_cell.length_c   1.000
_cell.angle_alpha   90.00
_cell.angle_beta   90.00
_cell.angle_gamma   90.00
#
_symmetry.space_group_name_H-M   'P 1'
#
loop_
_entity.id
_entity.type
_entity.pdbx_description
1 polymer ?
#
loop_
_entity_poly.entity_id
_entity_poly.type
_entity_poly.pdbx_seq_one_letter_code
_entity_poly.pdbx_strand_id
1 'polypeptide(L)' 'MKTRVDSQYLPREIRQLAAKISGTQLVERAELVENKRGRCAYCKDRKTRYTCRFCRKFICLEHTVPVCQECAAKFPE' A
#
# COMPACT_ATOMS: atom_id res chain seq x y z
N MET A 1 20.08 11.80 -12.57
CA MET A 1 19.91 10.33 -12.55
C MET A 1 18.78 9.98 -11.59
N LYS A 2 17.80 9.15 -11.98
CA LYS A 2 16.77 8.67 -11.03
C LYS A 2 17.40 7.64 -10.11
N THR A 3 17.42 7.89 -8.81
CA THR A 3 17.96 6.90 -7.85
C THR A 3 16.93 5.79 -7.62
N ARG A 4 17.38 4.61 -7.16
CA ARG A 4 16.45 3.51 -6.84
C ARG A 4 15.45 3.90 -5.74
N VAL A 5 15.80 4.86 -4.88
CA VAL A 5 14.93 5.40 -3.83
C VAL A 5 13.70 6.12 -4.42
N ASP A 6 13.89 6.81 -5.55
CA ASP A 6 12.84 7.61 -6.22
C ASP A 6 11.94 6.79 -7.16
N SER A 7 12.27 5.52 -7.41
CA SER A 7 11.56 4.70 -8.39
C SER A 7 10.15 4.33 -7.93
N GLN A 8 9.15 4.90 -8.58
CA GLN A 8 7.73 4.62 -8.34
C GLN A 8 7.28 3.20 -8.69
N TYR A 9 8.09 2.44 -9.44
CA TYR A 9 7.79 1.06 -9.83
C TYR A 9 8.39 0.02 -8.87
N LEU A 10 9.22 0.45 -7.93
CA LEU A 10 9.76 -0.44 -6.91
C LEU A 10 8.81 -0.55 -5.72
N PRO A 11 8.61 -1.76 -5.17
CA PRO A 11 7.89 -1.95 -3.92
C PRO A 11 8.44 -1.05 -2.81
N ARG A 12 7.57 -0.64 -1.88
CA ARG A 12 7.93 0.24 -0.76
C ARG A 12 9.12 -0.30 0.03
N GLU A 13 9.14 -1.60 0.30
CA GLU A 13 10.22 -2.28 1.01
C GLU A 13 11.57 -2.15 0.30
N ILE A 14 11.59 -2.31 -1.02
CA ILE A 14 12.82 -2.15 -1.81
C ILE A 14 13.31 -0.70 -1.80
N ARG A 15 12.39 0.27 -1.88
CA ARG A 15 12.74 1.69 -1.72
C ARG A 15 13.28 1.98 -0.32
N GLN A 16 12.74 1.35 0.72
CA GLN A 16 13.21 1.48 2.11
C GLN A 16 14.61 0.91 2.29
N LEU A 17 14.88 -0.26 1.72
CA LEU A 17 16.22 -0.84 1.72
C LEU A 17 17.20 0.05 0.96
N ALA A 18 16.83 0.52 -0.23
CA ALA A 18 17.67 1.42 -1.01
C ALA A 18 17.98 2.73 -0.25
N ALA A 19 17.00 3.28 0.46
CA ALA A 19 17.16 4.48 1.28
C ALA A 19 18.15 4.25 2.43
N LYS A 20 18.02 3.12 3.14
CA LYS A 20 18.94 2.73 4.21
C LYS A 20 20.38 2.55 3.71
N ILE A 21 20.57 1.86 2.58
CA ILE A 21 21.90 1.60 2.01
C ILE A 21 22.55 2.90 1.53
N SER A 22 21.77 3.80 0.94
CA SER A 22 22.29 5.04 0.33
C SER A 22 22.41 6.19 1.33
N GLY A 23 21.99 6.01 2.59
CA GLY A 23 21.95 7.07 3.60
C GLY A 23 20.94 8.18 3.30
N THR A 24 20.08 8.01 2.30
CA THR A 24 19.08 9.00 1.89
C THR A 24 17.80 8.83 2.71
N GLN A 25 17.19 9.93 3.15
CA GLN A 25 15.86 9.89 3.76
C GLN A 25 14.79 9.59 2.70
N LEU A 26 13.94 8.60 2.99
CA LEU A 26 12.77 8.30 2.18
C LEU A 26 11.70 9.35 2.49
N VAL A 27 11.46 10.26 1.54
CA VAL A 27 10.29 11.14 1.63
C VAL A 27 9.05 10.27 1.38
N GLU A 28 8.28 9.98 2.43
CA GLU A 28 6.99 9.30 2.25
C GLU A 28 6.09 10.20 1.41
N ARG A 29 5.82 9.77 0.17
CA ARG A 29 4.84 10.43 -0.70
C ARG A 29 3.44 10.18 -0.13
N ALA A 30 3.05 11.01 0.83
CA ALA A 30 1.70 11.11 1.32
C ALA A 30 0.85 11.83 0.27
N GLU A 31 0.41 11.11 -0.75
CA GLU A 31 -0.63 11.63 -1.64
C GLU A 31 -1.87 10.76 -1.52
N LEU A 32 -2.76 11.16 -0.61
CA LEU A 32 -4.17 10.79 -0.59
C LEU A 32 -4.83 11.37 -1.84
N VAL A 33 -4.58 10.77 -3.00
CA VAL A 33 -5.31 11.17 -4.21
C VAL A 33 -6.60 10.40 -4.22
N GLU A 34 -7.67 11.14 -3.93
CA GLU A 34 -9.04 10.70 -4.16
C GLU A 34 -9.13 10.10 -5.58
N ASN A 35 -9.74 8.92 -5.70
CA ASN A 35 -9.84 8.11 -6.93
C ASN A 35 -8.59 7.30 -7.37
N LYS A 36 -7.50 7.22 -6.59
CA LYS A 36 -6.41 6.27 -6.89
C LYS A 36 -6.91 4.82 -6.80
N ARG A 37 -6.72 4.05 -7.88
CA ARG A 37 -6.90 2.59 -7.89
C ARG A 37 -5.58 1.91 -7.52
N GLY A 38 -5.57 1.19 -6.41
CA GLY A 38 -4.45 0.34 -6.01
C GLY A 38 -4.65 -1.11 -6.41
N ARG A 39 -3.65 -1.95 -6.13
CA ARG A 39 -3.80 -3.41 -6.25
C ARG A 39 -4.28 -3.98 -4.93
N CYS A 40 -5.19 -4.95 -4.99
CA CYS A 40 -5.64 -5.69 -3.81
C CYS A 40 -4.43 -6.34 -3.13
N ALA A 41 -4.29 -6.14 -1.82
CA ALA A 41 -3.19 -6.69 -1.03
C ALA A 41 -3.18 -8.23 -1.06
N TYR A 42 -4.35 -8.86 -1.20
CA TYR A 42 -4.50 -10.31 -1.23
C TYR A 42 -4.32 -10.88 -2.65
N CYS A 43 -4.95 -10.29 -3.67
CA CYS A 43 -4.83 -10.79 -5.04
C CYS A 43 -3.49 -10.46 -5.71
N LYS A 44 -2.85 -9.33 -5.35
CA LYS A 44 -1.69 -8.71 -6.03
C LYS A 44 -1.88 -8.31 -7.50
N ASP A 45 -2.81 -8.89 -8.24
CA ASP A 45 -3.05 -8.59 -9.67
C ASP A 45 -4.35 -7.81 -9.94
N ARG A 46 -5.33 -7.89 -9.03
CA ARG A 46 -6.61 -7.19 -9.19
C ARG A 46 -6.50 -5.72 -8.76
N LYS A 47 -6.86 -4.79 -9.64
CA LYS A 47 -7.02 -3.37 -9.30
C LYS A 47 -8.33 -3.14 -8.53
N THR A 48 -8.30 -2.29 -7.51
CA THR A 48 -9.45 -1.95 -6.67
C THR A 48 -9.39 -0.49 -6.25
N ARG A 49 -10.57 0.11 -6.05
CA ARG A 49 -10.75 1.43 -5.44
C ARG A 49 -11.08 1.35 -3.95
N TYR A 50 -11.42 0.17 -3.46
CA TYR A 50 -11.84 -0.04 -2.08
C TYR A 50 -10.62 -0.20 -1.18
N THR A 51 -10.72 0.33 0.03
CA THR A 51 -9.68 0.27 1.05
C THR A 51 -10.28 -0.16 2.38
N CYS A 52 -9.49 -0.86 3.21
CA CYS A 52 -9.89 -1.19 4.57
C CYS A 52 -10.09 0.09 5.39
N ARG A 53 -11.20 0.20 6.12
CA ARG A 53 -11.51 1.35 6.98
C ARG A 53 -10.44 1.59 8.06
N PHE A 54 -9.82 0.52 8.58
CA PHE A 54 -8.84 0.63 9.66
C PHE A 54 -7.40 0.79 9.15
N CYS A 55 -6.94 -0.08 8.25
CA CYS A 55 -5.53 -0.08 7.82
C CYS A 55 -5.30 0.60 6.47
N ARG A 56 -6.35 1.09 5.79
CA ARG A 56 -6.31 1.77 4.48
C ARG A 56 -5.62 0.99 3.36
N LYS A 57 -5.34 -0.31 3.54
CA LYS A 57 -4.85 -1.21 2.50
C LYS A 57 -5.92 -1.34 1.41
N PHE A 58 -5.50 -1.36 0.14
CA PHE A 58 -6.38 -1.67 -0.98
C PHE A 58 -6.84 -3.13 -0.92
N ILE A 59 -8.15 -3.34 -0.94
CA ILE A 59 -8.79 -4.67 -0.90
C ILE A 59 -9.91 -4.71 -1.94
N CYS A 60 -10.07 -5.82 -2.67
CA CYS A 60 -11.20 -5.95 -3.59
C CYS A 60 -12.44 -6.43 -2.84
N LEU A 61 -13.62 -6.33 -3.47
CA LEU A 61 -14.88 -6.70 -2.81
C LEU A 61 -14.97 -8.18 -2.40
N GLU A 62 -14.21 -9.06 -3.07
CA GLU A 62 -14.08 -10.47 -2.68
C GLU A 62 -13.26 -10.66 -1.40
N HIS A 63 -12.29 -9.77 -1.15
CA HIS A 63 -11.38 -9.83 0.00
C HIS A 63 -11.78 -8.83 1.09
N THR A 64 -13.10 -8.71 1.28
CA THR A 64 -13.85 -7.98 2.32
C THR A 64 -13.93 -6.45 2.15
N VAL A 65 -15.14 -5.90 2.28
CA VAL A 65 -15.50 -4.56 1.79
C VAL A 65 -15.18 -3.44 2.79
N PRO A 66 -15.73 -3.40 4.03
CA PRO A 66 -15.37 -2.30 4.92
C PRO A 66 -14.05 -2.56 5.66
N VAL A 67 -13.71 -3.83 5.91
CA VAL A 67 -12.66 -4.21 6.85
C VAL A 67 -11.93 -5.43 6.32
N CYS A 68 -10.60 -5.39 6.20
CA CYS A 68 -9.80 -6.55 5.79
C CYS A 68 -9.81 -7.65 6.85
N GLN A 69 -9.57 -8.90 6.45
CA GLN A 69 -9.59 -10.06 7.37
C GLN A 69 -8.68 -9.89 8.60
N GLU A 70 -7.50 -9.28 8.44
CA GLU A 70 -6.58 -8.98 9.54
C GLU A 70 -7.19 -8.02 10.58
N CYS A 71 -7.95 -7.03 10.12
CA CYS A 71 -8.58 -6.05 11.01
C CYS A 71 -9.87 -6.61 11.61
N ALA A 72 -10.62 -7.44 10.88
CA ALA A 72 -11.78 -8.13 11.41
C ALA A 72 -11.42 -9.07 12.58
N ALA A 73 -10.28 -9.77 12.48
CA ALA A 73 -9.79 -10.64 13.56
C ALA A 73 -9.30 -9.88 14.81
N LYS A 74 -8.85 -8.63 14.66
CA LYS A 74 -8.35 -7.80 15.77
C LYS A 74 -9.44 -7.02 16.49
N PHE A 75 -10.51 -6.69 15.77
CA PHE A 75 -11.66 -5.96 16.29
C PHE A 75 -12.95 -6.74 15.97
N PRO A 76 -13.15 -7.92 16.60
CA PRO A 76 -14.45 -8.58 16.56
C PRO A 76 -15.48 -7.67 17.25
N GLU A 77 -16.66 -7.52 16.64
CA GLU A 77 -17.79 -6.77 17.22
C GLU A 77 -18.30 -7.39 18.52
#